data_AF-A0A506U900-F1
#
_entry.id   AF-A0A506U900-F1
#
_cell.length_a   1.000
_cell.length_b   1.000
_cell.length_c   1.000
_cell.angle_alpha   90.00
_cell.angle_beta   90.00
_cell.angle_gamma   90.00
#
_symmetry.space_group_name_H-M   'P 1'
#
loop_
_entity.id
_entity.type
_entity.pdbx_description
1 polymer ?
#
loop_
_entity_poly.entity_id
_entity_poly.type
_entity_poly.pdbx_seq_one_letter_code
_entity_poly.pdbx_strand_id
1 'polypeptide(L)' 'MIADHIRTLFQIAIGSEKIGWTPATFWAATPAELVMAIDGVTGKASSPSPVSRDRIRAIVAGHGPQKSIRKGKAP' A
#
# COMPACT_ATOMS: atom_id res chain seq x y z
N MET A 1 -22.98 7.29 -17.55
CA MET A 1 -21.67 7.96 -17.35
C MET A 1 -21.37 8.26 -15.90
N ILE A 2 -22.00 9.21 -15.18
CA ILE A 2 -21.68 9.46 -13.75
C ILE A 2 -22.11 8.30 -12.84
N ALA A 3 -23.31 7.76 -13.04
CA ALA A 3 -23.83 6.65 -12.24
C ALA A 3 -22.93 5.39 -12.28
N ASP A 4 -22.29 5.14 -13.43
CA ASP A 4 -21.41 3.99 -13.63
C ASP A 4 -20.10 4.15 -12.83
N HIS A 5 -19.56 5.38 -12.77
CA HIS A 5 -18.36 5.66 -12.00
C HIS A 5 -18.62 5.53 -10.49
N ILE A 6 -19.78 6.01 -10.03
CA ILE A 6 -20.20 5.87 -8.63
C ILE A 6 -20.33 4.38 -8.27
N ARG A 7 -21.02 3.60 -9.12
CA ARG A 7 -21.16 2.15 -8.90
C ARG A 7 -19.80 1.46 -8.81
N THR A 8 -18.87 1.77 -9.72
CA THR A 8 -17.52 1.19 -9.69
C THR A 8 -16.77 1.54 -8.40
N LEU A 9 -16.83 2.80 -7.94
CA LEU A 9 -16.19 3.20 -6.67
C LEU A 9 -16.78 2.45 -5.47
N PHE A 10 -18.10 2.27 -5.42
CA PHE A 10 -18.74 1.48 -4.36
C PHE A 10 -18.33 0.00 -4.39
N GLN A 11 -18.19 -0.59 -5.57
CA GLN A 11 -17.72 -1.98 -5.69
C GLN A 11 -16.27 -2.14 -5.21
N ILE A 12 -15.41 -1.16 -5.49
CA ILE A 12 -14.03 -1.17 -4.98
C ILE A 12 -14.01 -0.95 -3.47
N ALA A 13 -14.85 -0.07 -2.94
CA ALA A 13 -14.98 0.17 -1.49
C ALA A 13 -15.37 -1.09 -0.73
N ILE A 14 -16.36 -1.84 -1.22
CA ILE A 14 -16.80 -3.10 -0.62
C ILE A 14 -15.74 -4.19 -0.81
N GLY A 15 -14.98 -4.14 -1.90
CA GLY A 15 -13.87 -5.05 -2.18
C GLY A 15 -12.52 -4.62 -1.59
N SER A 16 -12.46 -3.59 -0.73
CA SER A 16 -11.20 -2.97 -0.29
C SER A 16 -10.29 -3.94 0.46
N GLU A 17 -10.85 -4.99 1.06
CA GLU A 17 -10.07 -6.06 1.70
C GLU A 17 -9.13 -6.77 0.72
N LYS A 18 -9.47 -6.83 -0.57
CA LYS A 18 -8.61 -7.41 -1.62
C LYS A 18 -7.33 -6.61 -1.85
N ILE A 19 -7.34 -5.32 -1.47
CA ILE A 19 -6.15 -4.47 -1.45
C ILE A 19 -5.59 -4.28 -0.02
N GLY A 20 -6.07 -5.07 0.94
CA GLY A 20 -5.66 -5.02 2.34
C GLY A 20 -6.17 -3.81 3.12
N TRP A 21 -7.20 -3.12 2.61
CA TRP A 21 -7.74 -1.91 3.22
C TRP A 21 -9.08 -2.15 3.90
N THR A 22 -9.30 -1.45 5.02
CA THR A 22 -10.64 -1.32 5.62
C THR A 22 -11.49 -0.33 4.79
N PRO A 23 -12.84 -0.38 4.89
CA PRO A 23 -13.69 0.62 4.25
C PRO A 23 -13.34 2.05 4.67
N ALA A 24 -12.98 2.27 5.94
CA ALA A 24 -12.56 3.59 6.43
C ALA A 24 -11.28 4.08 5.75
N THR A 25 -10.29 3.18 5.55
CA THR A 25 -9.06 3.48 4.81
C THR A 25 -9.36 3.85 3.37
N PHE A 26 -10.27 3.12 2.70
CA PHE A 26 -10.66 3.42 1.32
C PHE A 26 -11.27 4.81 1.18
N TRP A 27 -12.21 5.20 2.06
CA TRP A 27 -12.86 6.52 1.99
C TRP A 27 -11.93 7.68 2.36
N ALA A 28 -10.91 7.43 3.18
CA ALA A 28 -9.91 8.43 3.55
C ALA A 28 -8.80 8.60 2.50
N ALA A 29 -8.62 7.61 1.61
CA ALA A 29 -7.56 7.61 0.62
C ALA A 29 -7.82 8.60 -0.52
N THR A 30 -6.76 9.20 -1.00
CA THR A 30 -6.79 10.03 -2.21
C THR A 30 -6.88 9.16 -3.47
N PRO A 31 -7.37 9.71 -4.61
CA PRO A 31 -7.39 8.97 -5.87
C PRO A 31 -6.01 8.44 -6.31
N ALA A 32 -4.93 9.18 -6.03
CA ALA A 32 -3.56 8.76 -6.36
C ALA A 32 -3.12 7.54 -5.54
N GLU A 33 -3.44 7.50 -4.24
CA GLU A 33 -3.16 6.36 -3.37
C GLU A 33 -3.94 5.12 -3.79
N LEU A 34 -5.20 5.30 -4.20
CA LEU A 34 -6.02 4.20 -4.71
C LEU A 34 -5.40 3.58 -5.99
N VAL A 35 -4.94 4.41 -6.93
CA VAL A 35 -4.27 3.92 -8.15
C VAL A 35 -2.99 3.15 -7.79
N MET A 36 -2.15 3.68 -6.90
CA MET A 36 -0.94 2.99 -6.46
C MET A 36 -1.23 1.65 -5.76
N ALA A 37 -2.29 1.58 -4.95
CA ALA A 37 -2.70 0.35 -4.29
C ALA A 37 -3.17 -0.71 -5.30
N ILE A 38 -3.96 -0.31 -6.31
CA ILE A 38 -4.41 -1.20 -7.40
C ILE A 38 -3.21 -1.69 -8.22
N ASP A 39 -2.27 -0.82 -8.57
CA ASP A 39 -1.05 -1.17 -9.31
C ASP A 39 -0.19 -2.17 -8.52
N GLY A 40 -0.05 -1.96 -7.21
CA GLY A 40 0.69 -2.83 -6.31
C GLY A 40 0.10 -4.24 -6.23
N VAL A 41 -1.23 -4.38 -6.17
CA VAL A 41 -1.90 -5.69 -6.08
C VAL A 41 -1.95 -6.41 -7.43
N THR A 42 -2.10 -5.67 -8.52
CA THR A 42 -2.16 -6.27 -9.87
C THR A 42 -0.78 -6.56 -10.46
N GLY A 43 0.30 -6.17 -9.77
CA GLY A 43 1.68 -6.30 -10.26
C GLY A 43 1.97 -5.40 -11.47
N LYS A 44 1.07 -4.48 -11.80
CA LYS A 44 1.18 -3.53 -12.92
C LYS A 44 1.77 -2.21 -12.43
N ALA A 45 2.85 -2.26 -11.67
CA ALA A 45 3.59 -1.07 -11.26
C ALA A 45 4.19 -0.38 -12.50
N SER A 46 3.39 0.46 -13.16
CA SER A 46 3.78 1.22 -14.35
C SER A 46 4.40 2.56 -13.96
N SER A 47 4.06 3.07 -12.76
CA SER A 47 4.60 4.31 -12.25
C SER A 47 5.96 4.07 -11.58
N PRO A 48 6.98 4.91 -11.83
CA PRO A 48 8.25 4.83 -11.11
C PRO A 48 7.99 4.94 -9.61
N SER A 49 8.63 4.08 -8.82
CA SER A 49 8.54 4.12 -7.36
C SER A 49 8.70 5.57 -6.89
N PRO A 50 7.77 6.10 -6.07
CA PRO A 50 7.87 7.46 -5.56
C PRO A 50 9.13 7.67 -4.69
N VAL A 51 9.78 6.57 -4.30
CA VAL A 51 11.03 6.56 -3.55
C VAL A 51 12.11 5.83 -4.35
N SER A 52 13.25 6.50 -4.60
CA SER A 52 14.39 5.87 -5.26
C SER A 52 15.04 4.82 -4.35
N ARG A 53 15.73 3.83 -4.95
CA ARG A 53 16.49 2.82 -4.19
C ARG A 53 17.52 3.46 -3.25
N ASP A 54 18.16 4.54 -3.66
CA ASP A 54 19.14 5.26 -2.84
C ASP A 54 18.47 5.95 -1.64
N ARG A 55 17.25 6.49 -1.84
CA ARG A 55 16.47 7.06 -0.74
C ARG A 55 16.03 5.99 0.25
N ILE A 56 15.65 4.80 -0.22
CA ILE A 56 15.35 3.65 0.65
C ILE A 56 16.61 3.27 1.47
N ARG A 57 17.78 3.16 0.82
CA ARG A 57 19.04 2.86 1.51
C ARG A 57 19.38 3.91 2.57
N ALA A 58 19.18 5.19 2.28
CA ALA A 58 19.41 6.27 3.24
C ALA A 58 18.49 6.16 4.48
N ILE A 59 17.21 5.85 4.28
CA ILE A 59 16.25 5.63 5.39
C ILE A 59 16.66 4.42 6.23
N VAL A 60 16.98 3.29 5.58
CA VAL A 60 17.41 2.06 6.27
C VAL A 60 18.71 2.28 7.05
N ALA A 61 19.69 2.98 6.47
CA ALA A 61 20.94 3.32 7.15
C ALA A 61 20.71 4.21 8.38
N GLY A 62 19.72 5.12 8.33
CA GLY A 62 19.36 6.00 9.44
C GLY A 62 18.61 5.31 10.59
N HIS A 63 17.97 4.16 10.37
CA HIS A 63 17.20 3.44 11.42
C HIS A 63 18.02 2.39 12.19
N GLY A 64 19.22 2.03 11.71
CA GLY A 64 20.09 1.08 12.39
C GLY A 64 19.51 -0.35 12.48
N PRO A 65 20.29 -1.32 12.99
CA PRO A 65 19.81 -2.70 13.14
C PRO A 65 18.75 -2.79 14.25
N GLN A 66 17.50 -3.08 13.88
CA GLN A 66 16.43 -3.34 14.83
C GLN A 66 16.62 -4.73 15.46
N LYS A 67 16.67 -4.81 16.80
CA LYS A 67 16.75 -6.10 17.51
C LYS A 67 15.52 -6.94 17.17
N SER A 68 15.74 -8.12 16.60
CA SER A 68 14.69 -9.12 16.41
C SER A 68 14.11 -9.52 17.77
N ILE A 69 12.78 -9.54 17.87
CA ILE A 69 12.04 -10.04 19.03
C ILE A 69 12.25 -11.56 19.20
N ARG A 70 12.76 -12.25 18.17
CA ARG A 70 13.19 -13.65 18.26
C ARG A 70 14.55 -13.75 18.97
N LYS A 71 14.57 -13.52 20.28
CA LYS A 71 15.70 -13.91 21.14
C LYS A 71 15.12 -14.56 22.40
N GLY A 72 15.06 -15.89 22.42
CA GLY A 72 14.67 -16.61 23.63
C GLY A 72 14.15 -18.04 23.48
N LYS A 73 14.92 -18.94 22.85
CA LYS A 73 15.10 -20.30 23.38
C LYS A 73 16.46 -20.79 22.89
N ALA A 74 17.48 -20.60 23.73
CA ALA A 74 18.73 -21.35 23.59
C ALA A 74 18.44 -22.84 23.84
N PRO A 75 19.19 -23.75 23.21
CA PRO A 75 18.99 -25.21 23.32
C PRO A 75 19.05 -25.71 24.76
#